data_AF-A0A336M2V2-F1
#
_entry.id   AF-A0A336M2V2-F1
#
_cell.length_a   1.000
_cell.length_b   1.000
_cell.length_c   1.000
_cell.angle_alpha   90.00
_cell.angle_beta   90.00
_cell.angle_gamma   90.00
#
_symmetry.space_group_name_H-M   'P 1'
#
loop_
_entity.id
_entity.type
_entity.pdbx_description
1 polymer ?
#
loop_
_entity_poly.entity_id
_entity_poly.type
_entity_poly.pdbx_seq_one_letter_code
_entity_poly.pdbx_strand_id
1 'polypeptide(L)'
;MKGNQMTATEQWIFLCAAHKTPKECPAIDYTRHTLDGAACLLNSNKYFPSRVSIKESSVLKLGSVCRRVYRIFSHAYFHHRRIFNEFEGETFLCLRFTQFVTKYNLMSKENLIVPLPDCEAITNESDA
;
A
#
# COMPACT_ATOMS: atom_id res chain seq x y z
N MET A 1 -10.63 9.31 23.82
CA MET A 1 -10.17 8.49 22.68
C MET A 1 -10.00 9.40 21.46
N LYS A 2 -8.77 9.80 21.14
CA LYS A 2 -8.44 10.51 19.90
C LYS A 2 -8.32 9.46 18.79
N GLY A 3 -9.26 9.39 17.86
CA GLY A 3 -9.28 8.30 16.86
C GLY A 3 -10.06 8.57 15.58
N ASN A 4 -10.17 9.84 15.16
CA ASN A 4 -10.94 10.19 13.95
C ASN A 4 -10.10 10.28 12.67
N GLN A 5 -8.80 9.97 12.72
CA GLN A 5 -7.87 10.24 11.63
C GLN A 5 -6.99 9.02 11.32
N MET A 6 -6.66 8.86 10.03
CA MET A 6 -5.71 7.87 9.53
C MET A 6 -4.33 8.53 9.40
N THR A 7 -3.37 8.10 10.20
CA THR A 7 -2.00 8.63 10.24
C THR A 7 -0.98 7.51 10.24
N ALA A 8 0.27 7.79 9.86
CA ALA A 8 1.41 6.91 10.15
C ALA A 8 2.42 7.60 11.06
N THR A 9 2.60 8.91 10.90
CA THR A 9 3.39 9.75 11.80
C THR A 9 2.53 10.95 12.21
N GLU A 10 2.94 11.69 13.24
CA GLU A 10 2.23 12.90 13.69
C GLU A 10 2.33 14.07 12.69
N GLN A 11 3.17 13.94 11.68
CA GLN A 11 3.45 15.01 10.71
C GLN A 11 2.49 15.04 9.53
N TRP A 12 1.81 13.92 9.22
CA TRP A 12 1.00 13.80 8.02
C TRP A 12 -0.29 12.99 8.23
N ILE A 13 -1.41 13.55 7.75
CA ILE A 13 -2.73 12.92 7.76
C ILE A 13 -3.01 12.31 6.39
N PHE A 14 -3.47 11.06 6.37
CA PHE A 14 -3.93 10.41 5.15
C PHE A 14 -5.40 10.70 4.89
N LEU A 15 -5.66 11.55 3.90
CA LEU A 15 -7.02 11.84 3.44
C LEU A 15 -7.58 10.68 2.61
N CYS A 16 -8.87 10.37 2.83
CA CYS A 16 -9.58 9.29 2.16
C CYS A 16 -10.15 9.76 0.82
N ALA A 17 -9.81 9.04 -0.26
CA ALA A 17 -10.21 9.35 -1.63
C ALA A 17 -11.56 8.74 -2.05
N ALA A 18 -12.26 8.02 -1.16
CA ALA A 18 -13.57 7.43 -1.46
C ALA A 18 -14.71 8.48 -1.46
N HIS A 19 -14.39 9.72 -1.11
CA HIS A 19 -15.35 10.82 -1.02
C HIS A 19 -15.18 11.79 -2.18
N LYS A 20 -16.25 12.53 -2.53
CA LYS A 20 -16.23 13.55 -3.60
C LYS A 20 -15.08 14.55 -3.42
N THR A 21 -14.85 14.97 -2.18
CA THR A 21 -13.70 15.75 -1.76
C THR A 21 -12.92 14.93 -0.73
N PRO A 22 -11.59 14.74 -0.88
CA PRO A 22 -10.80 13.99 0.09
C PRO A 22 -10.98 14.54 1.50
N LYS A 23 -11.31 13.66 2.44
CA LYS A 23 -11.55 14.03 3.84
C LYS A 23 -10.94 13.04 4.81
N GLU A 24 -10.86 13.44 6.06
CA GLU A 24 -10.40 12.59 7.15
C GLU A 24 -11.39 11.45 7.40
N CYS A 25 -10.84 10.28 7.71
CA CYS A 25 -11.59 9.11 8.14
C CYS A 25 -10.84 8.44 9.29
N PRO A 26 -11.56 7.83 10.25
CA PRO A 26 -10.97 6.90 11.19
C PRO A 26 -10.17 5.82 10.45
N ALA A 27 -9.11 5.30 11.09
CA ALA A 27 -8.22 4.32 10.46
C ALA A 27 -8.95 3.07 9.94
N ILE A 28 -9.97 2.60 10.67
CA ILE A 28 -10.79 1.45 10.26
C ILE A 28 -11.62 1.75 9.01
N ASP A 29 -12.24 2.93 8.94
CA ASP A 29 -13.03 3.35 7.78
C ASP A 29 -12.14 3.62 6.58
N TYR A 30 -10.97 4.24 6.80
CA TYR A 30 -9.97 4.44 5.75
C TYR A 30 -9.52 3.11 5.14
N THR A 31 -9.24 2.12 6.00
CA THR A 31 -8.83 0.77 5.61
C THR A 31 -9.92 0.12 4.76
N ARG A 32 -11.17 0.10 5.25
CA ARG A 32 -12.33 -0.44 4.52
C ARG A 32 -12.48 0.24 3.15
N HIS A 33 -12.58 1.57 3.12
CA HIS A 33 -12.75 2.32 1.88
C HIS A 33 -11.59 2.11 0.88
N THR A 34 -10.37 1.93 1.37
CA THR A 34 -9.21 1.67 0.53
C THR A 34 -9.29 0.29 -0.12
N LEU A 35 -9.61 -0.74 0.67
CA LEU A 35 -9.72 -2.12 0.19
C LEU A 35 -10.92 -2.31 -0.74
N ASP A 36 -12.08 -1.75 -0.40
CA ASP A 36 -13.27 -1.76 -1.25
C ASP A 36 -13.00 -1.05 -2.57
N GLY A 37 -12.33 0.11 -2.51
CA GLY A 37 -11.95 0.87 -3.70
C GLY A 37 -10.95 0.12 -4.59
N ALA A 38 -10.01 -0.61 -3.99
CA ALA A 38 -9.08 -1.47 -4.71
C ALA A 38 -9.82 -2.63 -5.39
N ALA A 39 -10.69 -3.34 -4.66
CA ALA A 39 -11.48 -4.43 -5.20
C ALA A 39 -12.38 -3.98 -6.35
N CYS A 40 -13.06 -2.85 -6.20
CA CYS A 40 -13.91 -2.27 -7.23
C CYS A 40 -13.11 -1.92 -8.50
N LEU A 41 -11.94 -1.30 -8.35
CA LEU A 41 -11.08 -0.95 -9.48
C LEU A 41 -10.58 -2.19 -10.22
N LEU A 42 -10.00 -3.15 -9.49
CA LEU A 42 -9.40 -4.35 -10.06
C LEU A 42 -10.44 -5.26 -10.74
N ASN A 43 -11.69 -5.21 -10.29
CA ASN A 43 -12.80 -5.94 -10.89
C ASN A 43 -13.58 -5.16 -11.95
N SER A 44 -13.21 -3.91 -12.22
CA SER A 44 -13.94 -3.09 -13.19
C SER A 44 -13.61 -3.50 -14.63
N ASN A 45 -14.60 -3.97 -15.38
CA ASN A 45 -14.44 -4.25 -16.82
C ASN A 45 -14.08 -3.00 -17.65
N LYS A 46 -14.31 -1.80 -17.12
CA LYS A 46 -13.88 -0.54 -17.76
C LYS A 46 -12.37 -0.39 -17.77
N TYR A 47 -11.71 -0.75 -16.67
CA TYR A 47 -10.26 -0.58 -16.50
C TYR A 47 -9.50 -1.88 -16.74
N PHE A 48 -10.08 -3.03 -16.40
CA PHE A 48 -9.50 -4.36 -16.55
C PHE A 48 -10.47 -5.30 -17.30
N PRO A 49 -10.71 -5.06 -18.62
CA PRO A 49 -11.62 -5.88 -19.42
C PRO A 49 -11.13 -7.31 -19.67
N SER A 50 -9.83 -7.58 -19.52
CA SER A 50 -9.23 -8.91 -19.63
C SER A 50 -8.25 -9.13 -18.47
N ARG A 51 -8.15 -10.39 -18.02
CA ARG A 51 -7.14 -10.84 -17.04
C ARG A 51 -5.87 -11.37 -17.69
N VAL A 52 -5.90 -11.58 -19.01
CA VAL A 52 -4.76 -12.08 -19.80
C VAL A 52 -4.03 -10.91 -20.46
N SER A 53 -4.77 -9.93 -20.98
CA SER A 53 -4.21 -8.76 -21.64
C SER A 53 -4.54 -7.50 -20.85
N ILE A 54 -3.53 -6.93 -20.20
CA ILE A 54 -3.67 -5.71 -19.39
C ILE A 54 -3.10 -4.53 -20.19
N LYS A 55 -3.89 -3.46 -20.34
CA LYS A 55 -3.44 -2.24 -21.00
C LYS A 55 -2.52 -1.45 -20.07
N GLU A 56 -1.52 -0.78 -20.63
CA GLU A 56 -0.59 0.07 -19.87
C GLU A 56 -1.32 1.15 -19.05
N SER A 57 -2.37 1.76 -19.62
CA SER A 57 -3.20 2.75 -18.93
C SER A 57 -3.90 2.21 -17.69
N SER A 58 -4.13 0.90 -17.61
CA SER A 58 -4.68 0.21 -16.44
C SER A 58 -3.59 -0.04 -15.39
N VAL A 59 -2.37 -0.38 -15.82
CA VAL A 59 -1.20 -0.56 -14.94
C VAL A 59 -0.89 0.73 -14.20
N LEU A 60 -0.96 1.89 -14.86
CA LEU A 60 -0.76 3.21 -14.23
C LEU A 60 -1.72 3.49 -13.06
N LYS A 61 -2.88 2.81 -12.98
CA LYS A 61 -3.81 2.94 -11.85
C LYS A 61 -3.36 2.16 -10.62
N LEU A 62 -2.57 1.10 -10.80
CA LEU A 62 -2.11 0.23 -9.71
C LEU A 62 -1.24 0.97 -8.70
N GLY A 63 -0.37 1.88 -9.16
CA GLY A 63 0.49 2.65 -8.24
C GLY A 63 -0.31 3.44 -7.20
N SER A 64 -1.44 4.04 -7.58
CA SER A 64 -2.32 4.76 -6.63
C SER A 64 -2.98 3.83 -5.61
N VAL A 65 -3.34 2.62 -6.01
CA VAL A 65 -3.86 1.60 -5.09
C VAL A 65 -2.74 1.15 -4.14
N CYS A 66 -1.58 0.82 -4.69
CA CYS A 66 -0.45 0.33 -3.90
C CYS A 66 -0.03 1.34 -2.82
N ARG A 67 0.07 2.63 -3.19
CA ARG A 67 0.36 3.70 -2.23
C ARG A 67 -0.65 3.76 -1.09
N ARG A 68 -1.94 3.58 -1.38
CA ARG A 68 -3.00 3.63 -0.34
C ARG A 68 -3.01 2.39 0.54
N VAL A 69 -2.77 1.21 -0.04
CA VAL A 69 -2.60 -0.03 0.73
C VAL A 69 -1.38 0.07 1.64
N TYR A 70 -0.27 0.60 1.14
CA TYR A 70 0.96 0.75 1.93
C TYR A 70 0.77 1.63 3.18
N ARG A 71 -0.08 2.67 3.10
CA ARG A 71 -0.43 3.51 4.26
C ARG A 71 -1.06 2.72 5.40
N ILE A 72 -1.76 1.62 5.09
CA ILE A 72 -2.33 0.72 6.10
C ILE A 72 -1.21 -0.02 6.83
N PHE A 73 -0.20 -0.52 6.11
CA PHE A 73 1.00 -1.11 6.73
C PHE A 73 1.74 -0.09 7.59
N SER A 74 1.96 1.13 7.09
CA SER A 74 2.60 2.19 7.87
C SER A 74 1.82 2.51 9.15
N HIS A 75 0.50 2.64 9.07
CA HIS A 75 -0.35 2.87 10.24
C HIS A 75 -0.22 1.74 11.26
N ALA A 76 -0.32 0.49 10.81
CA ALA A 76 -0.17 -0.69 11.67
C ALA A 76 1.21 -0.73 12.33
N TYR A 77 2.28 -0.41 11.59
CA TYR A 77 3.65 -0.40 12.10
C TYR A 77 3.88 0.65 13.21
N PHE A 78 3.39 1.88 13.01
CA PHE A 78 3.63 2.99 13.96
C PHE A 78 2.65 3.02 15.13
N HIS A 79 1.38 2.63 14.93
CA HIS A 79 0.35 2.70 15.98
C HIS A 79 0.01 1.34 16.61
N HIS A 80 0.31 0.23 15.94
CA HIS A 80 -0.05 -1.13 16.38
C HIS A 80 1.14 -2.10 16.31
N ARG A 81 2.33 -1.63 16.70
CA ARG A 81 3.61 -2.33 16.51
C ARG A 81 3.60 -3.81 16.92
N ARG A 82 3.01 -4.14 18.06
CA ARG A 82 2.96 -5.53 18.57
C ARG A 82 2.26 -6.46 17.58
N ILE A 83 1.07 -6.06 17.13
CA ILE A 83 0.24 -6.84 16.19
C ILE A 83 0.92 -6.90 14.83
N PHE A 84 1.52 -5.79 14.39
CA PHE A 84 2.29 -5.77 13.15
C PHE A 84 3.43 -6.78 13.18
N ASN A 85 4.26 -6.78 14.23
CA ASN A 85 5.41 -7.68 14.34
C ASN A 85 5.00 -9.16 14.40
N GLU A 86 3.94 -9.48 15.14
CA GLU A 86 3.37 -10.84 15.23
C GLU A 86 2.97 -11.34 13.84
N PHE A 87 2.19 -10.55 13.10
CA PHE A 87 1.73 -10.92 11.77
C PHE A 87 2.85 -10.92 10.72
N GLU A 88 3.77 -9.96 10.79
CA GLU A 88 4.88 -9.85 9.84
C GLU A 88 5.90 -10.98 10.05
N GLY A 89 6.16 -11.39 11.30
CA GLY A 89 7.05 -12.50 11.60
C GLY A 89 6.57 -13.85 11.06
N GLU A 90 5.26 -14.02 10.90
CA GLU A 90 4.67 -15.23 10.33
C GLU A 90 4.50 -15.16 8.81
N THR A 91 4.09 -14.00 8.30
CA THR A 91 3.58 -13.89 6.92
C THR A 91 4.51 -13.13 5.97
N PHE A 92 5.42 -12.30 6.48
CA PHE A 92 6.26 -11.40 5.68
C PHE A 92 5.45 -10.57 4.66
N LEU A 93 4.23 -10.17 5.02
CA LEU A 93 3.29 -9.55 4.09
C LEU A 93 3.77 -8.15 3.68
N CYS A 94 4.16 -7.31 4.63
CA CYS A 94 4.65 -5.96 4.36
C CYS A 94 5.96 -6.01 3.57
N LEU A 95 6.86 -6.95 3.89
CA LEU A 95 8.11 -7.16 3.15
C LEU A 95 7.85 -7.56 1.69
N ARG A 96 7.04 -8.60 1.46
CA ARG A 96 6.70 -9.07 0.10
C ARG A 96 5.99 -7.99 -0.70
N PHE A 97 5.09 -7.25 -0.06
CA PHE A 97 4.40 -6.13 -0.70
C PHE A 97 5.37 -5.01 -1.08
N THR A 98 6.32 -4.68 -0.20
CA THR A 98 7.34 -3.66 -0.47
C THR A 98 8.24 -4.07 -1.63
N GLN A 99 8.71 -5.31 -1.65
CA GLN A 99 9.49 -5.86 -2.79
C GLN A 99 8.69 -5.84 -4.09
N PHE A 100 7.39 -6.16 -4.04
CA PHE A 100 6.52 -6.09 -5.20
C PHE A 100 6.43 -4.67 -5.77
N VAL A 101 6.14 -3.67 -4.92
CA VAL A 101 5.97 -2.29 -5.40
C VAL A 101 7.28 -1.65 -5.87
N THR A 102 8.43 -2.05 -5.33
CA THR A 102 9.74 -1.59 -5.81
C THR A 102 10.14 -2.27 -7.11
N LYS A 103 9.99 -3.59 -7.21
CA LYS A 103 10.32 -4.37 -8.42
C LYS A 103 9.60 -3.87 -9.67
N TYR A 104 8.33 -3.47 -9.53
CA TYR A 104 7.52 -2.96 -10.64
C TYR A 104 7.42 -1.43 -10.68
N ASN A 105 8.25 -0.72 -9.91
CA ASN A 105 8.27 0.76 -9.86
C ASN A 105 6.88 1.40 -9.63
N LEU A 106 6.04 0.76 -8.81
CA LEU A 106 4.68 1.21 -8.51
C LEU A 106 4.67 2.34 -7.47
N MET A 107 5.76 2.45 -6.69
CA MET A 107 5.95 3.45 -5.65
C MET A 107 7.42 3.91 -5.58
N SER A 108 7.64 5.21 -5.40
CA SER A 108 8.98 5.76 -5.08
C SER A 108 9.41 5.30 -3.69
N LYS A 109 10.72 5.03 -3.54
CA LYS A 109 11.35 4.67 -2.26
C LYS A 109 11.12 5.70 -1.15
N GLU A 110 10.95 6.98 -1.49
CA GLU A 110 10.67 8.05 -0.52
C GLU A 110 9.31 7.87 0.20
N ASN A 111 8.39 7.12 -0.42
CA ASN A 111 7.09 6.83 0.19
C ASN A 111 7.13 5.58 1.09
N LEU A 112 8.24 4.85 1.12
CA LEU A 112 8.42 3.62 1.88
C LEU A 112 9.01 3.95 3.25
N ILE A 113 8.14 4.29 4.19
CA ILE A 113 8.53 4.76 5.53
C ILE A 113 8.64 3.66 6.59
N VAL A 114 8.21 2.43 6.27
CA VAL A 114 8.42 1.27 7.17
C VAL A 114 9.84 0.76 6.94
N PRO A 115 10.74 0.81 7.94
CA PRO A 115 12.08 0.26 7.81
C PRO A 115 11.96 -1.26 7.75
N LEU A 116 12.26 -1.81 6.58
CA LEU A 116 12.33 -3.24 6.37
C LEU A 116 13.81 -3.64 6.35
N PRO A 117 14.17 -4.80 6.90
CA PRO A 117 15.54 -5.29 6.85
C PRO A 117 16.00 -5.30 5.39
N ASP A 118 17.18 -4.73 5.14
CA ASP A 118 17.74 -4.59 3.82
C ASP A 118 17.77 -5.96 3.14
N CYS A 119 16.90 -6.14 2.15
CA CYS A 119 17.04 -7.22 1.19
C CYS A 119 18.07 -6.78 0.14
N GLU A 120 19.21 -6.25 0.57
CA GLU A 120 20.40 -6.09 -0.27
C GLU A 120 21.16 -7.41 -0.28
N ALA A 121 20.66 -8.40 -1.04
CA ALA A 121 21.42 -9.62 -1.35
C ALA A 121 20.95 -10.40 -2.59
N ILE A 122 20.15 -9.82 -3.51
CA ILE A 122 19.97 -10.43 -4.85
C ILE A 122 19.89 -9.33 -5.92
N THR A 123 20.91 -8.48 -5.97
CA THR A 123 21.32 -7.83 -7.21
C THR A 123 22.83 -7.88 -7.23
N ASN A 124 23.38 -8.79 -8.07
CA ASN A 124 24.69 -8.79 -8.73
C ASN A 124 25.28 -10.20 -8.73
N GLU A 125 24.96 -10.97 -9.77
CA GLU A 125 25.93 -11.77 -10.55
C GLU A 125 25.21 -12.50 -11.69
N SER A 126 25.05 -11.78 -12.80
CA SER A 126 24.99 -12.38 -14.15
C SER A 126 25.12 -11.24 -15.15
N ASP A 127 26.37 -10.89 -15.46
CA ASP A 127 26.87 -10.84 -16.83
C ASP A 127 28.39 -10.62 -16.75
N ALA A 128 29.10 -11.73 -16.98
CA ALA A 128 30.52 -11.79 -17.31
C ALA A 128 30.71 -11.57 -18.81
#